data_AF-A0A820VB31-F1
#
_entry.id   AF-A0A820VB31-F1
#
_cell.length_a   1.000
_cell.length_b   1.000
_cell.length_c   1.000
_cell.angle_alpha   90.00
_cell.angle_beta   90.00
_cell.angle_gamma   90.00
#
_symmetry.space_group_name_H-M   'P 1'
#
loop_
_entity.id
_entity.type
_entity.pdbx_description
1 polymer ?
#
loop_
_entity_poly.entity_id
_entity_poly.type
_entity_poly.pdbx_seq_one_letter_code
_entity_poly.pdbx_strand_id
1 'polypeptide(L)'
;MRFVVSFDRLLLLLISFLLQHVHICLTFTDNNRLYYAKEFLHRFGYIKTNDSSLEIAPPAVKAFQRFIGLNQTGIIDELTWQKMREPRCGNKDLRRIQRRKRYILQGSRWPSNEPLTFRIVKYPTTFPQQFVDAELTKALKLWSSASSLEFEHRKLKKRDALKASSLDHKTDIRISFEIGDHGDTEPFDGPGNVLGHAFFPQYGGDAHFDNDEYWTMKSTDGVNLFQVAAHEFGHSLGLEHSNKPDAIMAPCM
;
A
#
# COMPACT_ATOMS: atom_id res chain seq x y z
N MET A 1 27.25 -33.05 -56.37
CA MET A 1 27.29 -31.77 -55.64
C MET A 1 26.57 -31.99 -54.30
N ARG A 2 27.30 -32.34 -53.24
CA ARG A 2 26.71 -32.53 -51.89
C ARG A 2 27.08 -31.32 -51.04
N PHE A 3 26.07 -30.55 -50.64
CA PHE A 3 26.22 -29.41 -49.74
C PHE A 3 26.54 -29.94 -48.33
N VAL A 4 27.81 -29.90 -47.94
CA VAL A 4 28.22 -30.03 -46.53
C VAL A 4 28.05 -28.64 -45.92
N VAL A 5 26.84 -28.34 -45.44
CA VAL A 5 26.68 -27.21 -44.51
C VAL A 5 27.42 -27.64 -43.23
N SER A 6 28.58 -27.02 -42.99
CA SER A 6 29.39 -27.30 -41.79
C SER A 6 28.51 -27.15 -40.55
N PHE A 7 28.50 -28.19 -39.70
CA PHE A 7 27.81 -28.25 -38.42
C PHE A 7 28.11 -27.02 -37.54
N ASP A 8 29.30 -26.44 -37.70
CA ASP A 8 29.75 -25.23 -36.99
C ASP A 8 28.95 -23.99 -37.38
N ARG A 9 28.51 -23.86 -38.64
CA ARG A 9 27.69 -22.71 -39.07
C ARG A 9 26.28 -22.77 -38.49
N LEU A 10 25.70 -23.96 -38.38
CA LEU A 10 24.37 -24.12 -37.77
C LEU A 10 24.43 -23.87 -36.26
N LEU A 11 25.48 -24.35 -35.59
CA LEU A 11 25.71 -24.12 -34.17
C LEU A 11 25.93 -22.62 -33.86
N LEU A 12 26.73 -21.92 -34.66
CA LEU A 12 26.96 -20.49 -34.51
C LEU A 12 25.69 -19.65 -34.73
N LEU A 13 24.85 -20.01 -35.72
CA LEU A 13 23.56 -19.37 -35.94
C LEU A 13 22.59 -19.61 -34.78
N LEU A 14 22.57 -20.82 -34.20
CA LEU A 14 21.76 -21.14 -33.02
C LEU A 14 22.23 -20.36 -31.78
N ILE A 15 23.54 -20.26 -31.54
CA ILE A 15 24.09 -19.47 -30.43
C ILE A 15 23.76 -17.98 -30.62
N SER A 16 23.94 -17.43 -31.82
CA SER A 16 23.59 -16.02 -32.10
C SER A 16 22.10 -15.75 -31.90
N PHE A 17 21.23 -16.67 -32.34
CA PHE A 17 19.79 -16.56 -32.16
C PHE A 17 19.41 -16.61 -30.67
N LEU A 18 19.98 -17.55 -29.91
CA LEU A 18 19.77 -17.66 -28.46
C LEU A 18 20.26 -16.40 -27.73
N LEU A 19 21.45 -15.88 -28.06
CA LEU A 19 21.98 -14.64 -27.47
C LEU A 19 21.08 -13.44 -27.78
N GLN A 20 20.54 -13.34 -28.99
CA GLN A 20 19.63 -12.26 -29.37
C GLN A 20 18.28 -12.36 -28.64
N HIS A 21 17.75 -13.57 -28.44
CA HIS A 21 16.51 -13.78 -27.66
C HIS A 21 16.72 -13.48 -26.17
N VAL A 22 17.85 -13.89 -25.60
CA VAL A 22 18.23 -13.55 -24.23
C VAL A 22 18.38 -12.03 -24.08
N HIS A 23 19.01 -11.35 -25.03
CA HIS A 23 19.16 -9.90 -25.00
C HIS A 23 17.81 -9.16 -25.13
N ILE A 24 16.93 -9.59 -26.03
CA ILE A 24 15.56 -9.03 -26.15
C ILE A 24 14.77 -9.26 -24.87
N CYS A 25 14.87 -10.45 -24.26
CA CYS A 25 14.21 -10.76 -23.00
C CYS A 25 14.72 -9.88 -21.85
N LEU A 26 16.05 -9.74 -21.71
CA LEU A 26 16.68 -8.89 -20.69
C LEU A 26 16.28 -7.41 -20.85
N THR A 27 16.33 -6.88 -22.07
CA THR A 27 15.94 -5.48 -22.34
C THR A 27 14.45 -5.23 -22.10
N PHE A 28 13.58 -6.20 -22.42
CA PHE A 28 12.14 -6.11 -22.10
C PHE A 28 11.90 -6.13 -20.58
N THR A 29 12.58 -7.01 -19.83
CA THR A 29 12.45 -7.05 -18.37
C THR A 29 12.97 -5.78 -17.71
N ASP A 30 14.08 -5.21 -18.21
CA ASP A 30 14.65 -3.97 -17.69
C ASP A 30 13.73 -2.76 -17.95
N ASN A 31 13.11 -2.68 -19.12
CA ASN A 31 12.15 -1.62 -19.45
C ASN A 31 10.90 -1.69 -18.57
N ASN A 32 10.37 -2.89 -18.30
CA ASN A 32 9.23 -3.06 -17.40
C ASN A 32 9.58 -2.71 -15.94
N ARG A 33 10.78 -3.09 -15.50
CA ARG A 33 11.31 -2.74 -14.17
C ARG A 33 11.41 -1.23 -14.00
N LEU A 34 11.94 -0.53 -15.00
CA LEU A 34 12.07 0.91 -14.99
C LEU A 34 10.70 1.60 -15.00
N TYR A 35 9.78 1.14 -15.84
CA TYR A 35 8.42 1.68 -15.88
C TYR A 35 7.71 1.55 -14.54
N TYR A 36 7.69 0.34 -13.97
CA TYR A 36 7.09 0.09 -12.65
C TYR A 36 7.71 0.97 -11.57
N ALA A 37 9.05 1.02 -11.51
CA ALA A 37 9.73 1.80 -10.49
C ALA A 37 9.44 3.31 -10.60
N LYS A 38 9.25 3.82 -11.82
CA LYS A 38 8.84 5.22 -12.02
C LYS A 38 7.44 5.47 -11.47
N GLU A 39 6.47 4.62 -11.81
CA GLU A 39 5.10 4.70 -11.30
C GLU A 39 5.07 4.59 -9.78
N PHE A 40 5.82 3.64 -9.21
CA PHE A 40 6.00 3.49 -7.76
C PHE A 40 6.51 4.78 -7.12
N LEU A 41 7.62 5.33 -7.63
CA LEU A 41 8.24 6.53 -7.06
C LEU A 41 7.33 7.75 -7.18
N HIS A 42 6.51 7.83 -8.23
CA HIS A 42 5.49 8.86 -8.38
C HIS A 42 4.33 8.66 -7.39
N ARG A 43 3.75 7.45 -7.34
CA ARG A 43 2.63 7.09 -6.46
C ARG A 43 2.95 7.40 -5.00
N PHE A 44 4.13 7.00 -4.52
CA PHE A 44 4.52 7.16 -3.11
C PHE A 44 5.22 8.50 -2.77
N GLY A 45 5.28 9.44 -3.73
CA GLY A 45 5.67 10.83 -3.48
C GLY A 45 7.18 11.14 -3.54
N TYR A 46 7.99 10.25 -4.11
CA TYR A 46 9.43 10.44 -4.29
C TYR A 46 9.77 11.28 -5.54
N ILE A 47 8.88 11.30 -6.54
CA ILE A 47 8.99 12.14 -7.74
C ILE A 47 7.96 13.26 -7.70
N LYS A 48 8.34 14.45 -8.17
CA LYS A 48 7.40 15.59 -8.32
C LYS A 48 6.57 15.40 -9.59
N THR A 49 5.28 15.73 -9.52
CA THR A 49 4.28 15.62 -10.59
C THR A 49 4.62 16.31 -11.92
N ASN A 50 5.67 17.14 -11.98
CA ASN A 50 6.07 17.88 -13.19
C ASN A 50 7.26 17.25 -13.93
N ASP A 51 7.77 16.10 -13.45
CA ASP A 51 8.88 15.41 -14.11
C ASP A 51 8.34 14.39 -15.13
N SER A 52 8.05 14.87 -16.33
CA SER A 52 7.55 14.05 -17.44
C SER A 52 8.63 13.13 -18.04
N SER A 53 9.89 13.24 -17.60
CA SER A 53 10.99 12.45 -18.15
C SER A 53 10.79 10.97 -17.83
N LEU A 54 11.06 10.08 -18.79
CA LEU A 54 11.09 8.63 -18.58
C LEU A 54 12.30 8.19 -17.72
N GLU A 55 13.21 9.11 -17.42
CA GLU A 55 14.39 8.84 -16.63
C GLU A 55 14.07 8.89 -15.14
N ILE A 56 14.39 7.80 -14.43
CA ILE A 56 14.29 7.79 -12.98
C ILE A 56 15.45 8.61 -12.42
N ALA A 57 15.13 9.69 -11.72
CA ALA A 57 16.11 10.52 -11.07
C ALA A 57 16.79 9.75 -9.91
N PRO A 58 18.12 9.55 -9.92
CA PRO A 58 18.84 8.92 -8.81
C PRO A 58 18.52 9.48 -7.41
N PRO A 59 18.24 10.80 -7.24
CA PRO A 59 17.78 11.34 -5.95
C PRO A 59 16.47 10.73 -5.43
N ALA A 60 15.51 10.41 -6.30
CA ALA A 60 14.24 9.80 -5.91
C ALA A 60 14.45 8.38 -5.38
N VAL A 61 15.28 7.59 -6.08
CA VAL A 61 15.67 6.23 -5.65
C VAL A 61 16.40 6.29 -4.31
N LYS A 62 17.35 7.21 -4.13
CA LYS A 62 18.05 7.39 -2.84
C LYS A 62 17.10 7.79 -1.72
N ALA A 63 16.06 8.59 -2.01
CA ALA A 63 15.07 8.97 -1.03
C ALA A 63 14.22 7.76 -0.58
N PHE A 64 13.79 6.91 -1.52
CA PHE A 64 13.12 5.64 -1.20
C PHE A 64 14.03 4.73 -0.39
N GLN A 65 15.23 4.42 -0.89
CA GLN A 65 16.22 3.59 -0.20
C GLN A 65 16.48 4.07 1.22
N ARG A 66 16.66 5.37 1.43
CA ARG A 66 16.83 5.95 2.77
C ARG A 66 15.60 5.73 3.65
N PHE A 67 14.39 5.86 3.09
CA PHE A 67 13.14 5.74 3.83
C PHE A 67 12.93 4.32 4.36
N ILE A 68 13.19 3.30 3.53
CA ILE A 68 13.05 1.89 3.91
C ILE A 68 14.32 1.30 4.57
N GLY A 69 15.37 2.10 4.76
CA GLY A 69 16.59 1.69 5.47
C GLY A 69 17.63 0.92 4.63
N LEU A 70 17.59 1.03 3.31
CA LEU A 70 18.61 0.49 2.39
C LEU A 70 19.80 1.42 2.19
N ASN A 71 20.88 0.86 1.62
CA ASN A 71 22.01 1.61 1.11
C ASN A 71 21.56 2.55 -0.02
N GLN A 72 21.97 3.81 0.05
CA GLN A 72 21.53 4.88 -0.86
C GLN A 72 22.34 4.90 -2.16
N THR A 73 22.29 3.79 -2.90
CA THR A 73 23.01 3.60 -4.17
C THR A 73 22.46 4.53 -5.27
N GLY A 74 21.17 4.84 -5.24
CA GLY A 74 20.47 5.62 -6.27
C GLY A 74 20.22 4.86 -7.57
N ILE A 75 20.47 3.54 -7.55
CA ILE A 75 20.14 2.61 -8.62
C ILE A 75 19.07 1.65 -8.12
N ILE A 76 18.21 1.17 -9.02
CA ILE A 76 17.23 0.12 -8.69
C ILE A 76 17.97 -1.21 -8.76
N ASP A 77 18.81 -1.47 -7.77
CA ASP A 77 19.44 -2.78 -7.57
C ASP A 77 18.41 -3.83 -7.13
N GLU A 78 18.81 -5.11 -7.09
CA GLU A 78 17.91 -6.23 -6.83
C GLU A 78 17.18 -6.11 -5.49
N LEU A 79 17.85 -5.60 -4.46
CA LEU A 79 17.24 -5.39 -3.15
C LEU A 79 16.21 -4.25 -3.19
N THR A 80 16.51 -3.15 -3.88
CA THR A 80 15.57 -2.04 -4.08
C THR A 80 14.33 -2.52 -4.84
N TRP A 81 14.52 -3.34 -5.88
CA TRP A 81 13.42 -3.90 -6.66
C TRP A 81 12.53 -4.84 -5.87
N GLN A 82 13.12 -5.73 -5.06
CA GLN A 82 12.36 -6.60 -4.17
C GLN A 82 11.52 -5.78 -3.19
N LYS A 83 12.10 -4.72 -2.62
CA LYS A 83 11.38 -3.84 -1.69
C LYS A 83 10.30 -2.99 -2.36
N MET A 84 10.42 -2.66 -3.63
CA MET A 84 9.35 -1.97 -4.39
C MET A 84 8.13 -2.87 -4.64
N ARG A 85 8.32 -4.20 -4.63
CA ARG A 85 7.28 -5.20 -4.89
C ARG A 85 6.77 -5.89 -3.62
N GLU A 86 7.24 -5.48 -2.46
CA GLU A 86 6.74 -5.99 -1.19
C GLU A 86 5.35 -5.39 -0.94
N PRO A 87 4.38 -6.21 -0.49
CA PRO A 87 3.07 -5.70 -0.12
C PRO A 87 3.17 -4.55 0.88
N ARG A 88 2.35 -3.51 0.69
CA ARG A 88 2.48 -2.27 1.45
C ARG A 88 1.19 -1.46 1.54
N CYS A 89 1.21 -0.46 2.41
CA CYS A 89 0.21 0.61 2.46
C CYS A 89 0.29 1.51 1.21
N GLY A 90 -0.88 1.93 0.72
CA GLY A 90 -1.10 2.80 -0.43
C GLY A 90 -0.87 4.29 -0.16
N ASN A 91 -0.75 4.71 1.10
CA ASN A 91 -0.46 6.11 1.45
C ASN A 91 0.94 6.54 0.98
N LYS A 92 1.10 7.82 0.65
CA LYS A 92 2.39 8.39 0.25
C LYS A 92 3.40 8.38 1.40
N ASP A 93 4.62 7.91 1.13
CA ASP A 93 5.73 7.92 2.09
C ASP A 93 6.21 9.34 2.40
N LEU A 94 6.29 10.18 1.36
CA LEU A 94 6.75 11.55 1.47
C LEU A 94 5.63 12.52 1.07
N ARG A 95 5.10 13.26 2.05
CA ARG A 95 4.17 14.36 1.80
C ARG A 95 4.89 15.70 1.86
N ARG A 96 4.48 16.64 0.99
CA ARG A 96 5.04 18.00 0.87
C ARG A 96 4.65 18.90 2.05
N ILE A 97 5.04 18.62 3.30
CA ILE A 97 4.94 19.59 4.42
C ILE A 97 6.18 19.53 5.34
N GLN A 98 6.59 20.70 5.84
CA GLN A 98 7.78 20.96 6.67
C GLN A 98 7.78 20.21 8.02
N ARG A 99 8.94 19.63 8.35
CA ARG A 99 9.44 19.14 9.66
C ARG A 99 8.57 19.48 10.90
N ARG A 100 8.30 18.47 11.77
CA ARG A 100 8.77 18.34 13.19
C ARG A 100 7.95 17.34 14.05
N LYS A 101 8.62 16.32 14.61
CA LYS A 101 8.52 15.65 15.95
C LYS A 101 8.87 14.14 15.87
N ARG A 102 9.08 13.48 17.03
CA ARG A 102 9.54 12.07 17.16
C ARG A 102 8.56 11.02 16.63
N TYR A 103 7.28 11.37 16.49
CA TYR A 103 6.25 10.65 15.75
C TYR A 103 5.63 11.68 14.79
N ILE A 104 5.54 11.36 13.50
CA ILE A 104 5.16 12.34 12.49
C ILE A 104 3.64 12.34 12.40
N LEU A 105 3.00 13.23 13.15
CA LEU A 105 1.60 13.56 12.91
C LEU A 105 1.52 14.46 11.68
N GLN A 106 0.58 14.20 10.78
CA GLN A 106 0.33 15.03 9.60
C GLN A 106 -0.18 16.45 9.94
N GLY A 107 -0.25 16.80 11.23
CA GLY A 107 -0.69 18.09 11.75
C GLY A 107 -2.18 18.15 12.07
N SER A 108 -2.98 17.16 11.68
CA SER A 108 -4.39 17.03 12.05
C SER A 108 -4.60 15.92 13.08
N ARG A 109 -5.58 16.12 13.96
CA ARG A 109 -5.96 15.20 15.03
C ARG A 109 -7.46 15.30 15.26
N TRP A 110 -8.04 14.21 15.71
CA TRP A 110 -9.42 14.24 16.19
C TRP A 110 -9.56 15.08 17.46
N PRO A 111 -10.71 15.77 17.64
CA PRO A 111 -11.11 16.25 18.96
C PRO A 111 -11.16 15.08 19.96
N SER A 112 -10.62 15.27 21.16
CA SER A 112 -10.45 14.20 22.16
C SER A 112 -11.52 14.21 23.25
N ASN A 113 -12.62 14.92 23.02
CA ASN A 113 -13.68 15.17 23.97
C ASN A 113 -14.83 14.15 23.90
N GLU A 114 -14.92 13.40 22.81
CA GLU A 114 -15.94 12.37 22.61
C GLU A 114 -15.30 11.10 22.00
N PRO A 115 -15.88 9.91 22.21
CA PRO A 115 -15.44 8.70 21.53
C PRO A 115 -15.54 8.83 20.01
N LEU A 116 -14.53 8.36 19.29
CA LEU A 116 -14.56 8.29 17.85
C LEU A 116 -15.46 7.16 17.38
N THR A 117 -16.33 7.47 16.46
CA THR A 117 -17.31 6.53 15.95
C THR A 117 -16.79 5.89 14.69
N PHE A 118 -16.85 4.56 14.61
CA PHE A 118 -16.48 3.84 13.40
C PHE A 118 -17.57 2.89 12.95
N ARG A 119 -17.61 2.62 11.65
CA ARG A 119 -18.50 1.58 11.14
C ARG A 119 -18.03 1.00 9.81
N ILE A 120 -18.27 -0.30 9.65
CA ILE A 120 -17.92 -1.04 8.45
C ILE A 120 -19.08 -0.93 7.46
N VAL A 121 -18.85 -0.19 6.38
CA VAL A 121 -19.84 0.14 5.35
C VAL A 121 -19.93 -0.98 4.31
N LYS A 122 -18.80 -1.59 3.98
CA LYS A 122 -18.69 -2.71 3.04
C LYS A 122 -17.77 -3.77 3.60
N TYR A 123 -18.24 -5.02 3.65
CA TYR A 123 -17.51 -6.16 4.20
C TYR A 123 -16.87 -6.98 3.09
N PRO A 124 -15.78 -7.71 3.39
CA PRO A 124 -15.25 -8.69 2.45
C PRO A 124 -16.21 -9.88 2.36
N THR A 125 -16.21 -10.55 1.21
CA THR A 125 -17.01 -11.78 1.00
C THR A 125 -16.34 -13.02 1.60
N THR A 126 -15.06 -12.94 1.94
CA THR A 126 -14.23 -14.05 2.41
C THR A 126 -14.46 -14.41 3.87
N PHE A 127 -15.01 -13.50 4.68
CA PHE A 127 -15.23 -13.72 6.11
C PHE A 127 -16.66 -13.38 6.57
N PRO A 128 -17.21 -14.11 7.56
CA PRO A 128 -18.40 -13.68 8.25
C PRO A 128 -18.18 -12.31 8.95
N GLN A 129 -19.17 -11.42 8.84
CA GLN A 129 -19.10 -10.05 9.36
C GLN A 129 -18.67 -9.96 10.82
N GLN A 130 -19.12 -10.91 11.66
CA GLN A 130 -18.74 -10.94 13.08
C GLN A 130 -17.24 -11.07 13.31
N PHE A 131 -16.53 -11.83 12.47
CA PHE A 131 -15.08 -11.96 12.60
C PHE A 131 -14.35 -10.71 12.13
N VAL A 132 -14.83 -10.09 11.05
CA VAL A 132 -14.33 -8.79 10.56
C VAL A 132 -14.53 -7.71 11.63
N ASP A 133 -15.73 -7.63 12.20
CA ASP A 133 -16.05 -6.74 13.33
C ASP A 133 -15.05 -6.91 14.48
N ALA A 134 -14.79 -8.16 14.88
CA ALA A 134 -13.92 -8.46 16.00
C ALA A 134 -12.46 -8.07 15.71
N GLU A 135 -11.96 -8.40 14.51
CA GLU A 135 -10.57 -8.14 14.13
C GLU A 135 -10.31 -6.63 13.98
N LEU A 136 -11.22 -5.89 13.34
CA LEU A 136 -11.10 -4.43 13.20
C LEU A 136 -11.27 -3.70 14.54
N THR A 137 -12.20 -4.16 15.39
CA THR A 137 -12.34 -3.60 16.76
C THR A 137 -11.07 -3.85 17.57
N LYS A 138 -10.44 -5.01 17.42
CA LYS A 138 -9.18 -5.35 18.08
C LYS A 138 -8.04 -4.44 17.62
N ALA A 139 -7.96 -4.13 16.31
CA ALA A 139 -6.99 -3.16 15.78
C ALA A 139 -7.19 -1.74 16.36
N LEU A 140 -8.43 -1.25 16.45
CA LEU A 140 -8.69 0.06 17.10
C LEU A 140 -8.39 0.04 18.61
N LYS A 141 -8.64 -1.08 19.29
CA LYS A 141 -8.28 -1.25 20.71
C LYS A 141 -6.78 -1.17 20.97
N LEU A 142 -5.95 -1.56 20.00
CA LEU A 142 -4.50 -1.37 20.12
C LEU A 142 -4.17 0.12 20.31
N TRP A 143 -4.80 1.00 19.51
CA TRP A 143 -4.62 2.43 19.59
C TRP A 143 -5.24 3.06 20.84
N SER A 144 -6.43 2.61 21.27
CA SER A 144 -7.00 3.09 22.53
C SER A 144 -6.12 2.73 23.73
N SER A 145 -5.52 1.54 23.74
CA SER A 145 -4.62 1.12 24.82
C SER A 145 -3.34 1.95 24.94
N ALA A 146 -2.93 2.60 23.85
CA ALA A 146 -1.71 3.42 23.76
C ALA A 146 -2.01 4.93 23.78
N SER A 147 -3.27 5.34 23.97
CA SER A 147 -3.70 6.74 23.92
C SER A 147 -4.86 7.02 24.88
N SER A 148 -5.45 8.20 24.81
CA SER A 148 -6.69 8.55 25.51
C SER A 148 -7.93 8.49 24.60
N LEU A 149 -7.79 7.90 23.41
CA LEU A 149 -8.88 7.80 22.45
C LEU A 149 -9.77 6.60 22.80
N GLU A 150 -11.07 6.80 22.68
CA GLU A 150 -12.07 5.75 22.81
C GLU A 150 -12.79 5.56 21.47
N PHE A 151 -13.25 4.34 21.20
CA PHE A 151 -13.89 3.99 19.93
C PHE A 151 -15.27 3.37 20.15
N GLU A 152 -16.28 3.89 19.44
CA GLU A 152 -17.65 3.39 19.46
C GLU A 152 -17.99 2.75 18.10
N HIS A 153 -18.31 1.45 18.09
CA HIS A 153 -18.75 0.76 16.88
C HIS A 153 -20.23 1.01 16.60
N ARG A 154 -20.56 1.78 15.56
CA ARG A 154 -21.93 2.05 15.10
C ARG A 154 -22.48 1.02 14.11
N LYS A 155 -22.81 -0.17 14.60
CA LYS A 155 -23.39 -1.26 13.80
C LYS A 155 -24.75 -0.89 13.18
N LEU A 156 -24.97 -1.23 11.90
CA LEU A 156 -26.31 -1.23 11.31
C LEU A 156 -27.16 -2.30 11.98
N LYS A 157 -28.27 -1.90 12.58
CA LYS A 157 -29.35 -2.83 12.88
C LYS A 157 -30.17 -3.03 11.61
N LYS A 158 -30.67 -4.25 11.36
CA LYS A 158 -31.47 -4.57 10.15
C LYS A 158 -32.62 -3.58 9.92
N ARG A 159 -33.27 -3.11 10.99
CA ARG A 159 -34.35 -2.12 10.95
C ARG A 159 -33.93 -0.72 10.46
N ASP A 160 -32.63 -0.43 10.51
CA ASP A 160 -32.05 0.88 10.20
C ASP A 160 -31.37 0.89 8.81
N ALA A 161 -31.56 -0.16 8.00
CA ALA A 161 -30.97 -0.25 6.65
C ALA A 161 -31.35 0.94 5.75
N LEU A 162 -32.60 1.41 5.84
CA LEU A 162 -33.09 2.61 5.12
C LEU A 162 -32.40 3.91 5.57
N LYS A 163 -31.67 3.90 6.69
CA LYS A 163 -30.93 5.05 7.23
C LYS A 163 -29.41 4.90 7.07
N ALA A 164 -28.93 3.91 6.32
CA ALA A 164 -27.50 3.60 6.20
C ALA A 164 -26.69 4.82 5.78
N SER A 165 -27.06 5.48 4.68
CA SER A 165 -26.38 6.70 4.20
C SER A 165 -26.34 7.81 5.24
N SER A 166 -27.45 8.10 5.94
CA SER A 166 -27.46 9.14 6.98
C SER A 166 -26.55 8.81 8.17
N LEU A 167 -26.41 7.53 8.50
CA LEU A 167 -25.51 7.08 9.57
C LEU A 167 -24.05 7.11 9.13
N ASP A 168 -23.77 6.77 7.87
CA ASP A 168 -22.44 6.83 7.28
C ASP A 168 -21.93 8.29 7.29
N HIS A 169 -22.77 9.28 6.96
CA HIS A 169 -22.41 10.71 7.04
C HIS A 169 -22.17 11.24 8.46
N LYS A 170 -22.53 10.49 9.50
CA LYS A 170 -22.36 10.86 10.92
C LYS A 170 -21.35 9.97 11.64
N THR A 171 -20.55 9.23 10.89
CA THR A 171 -19.52 8.33 11.41
C THR A 171 -18.15 8.95 11.16
N ASP A 172 -17.26 8.95 12.15
CA ASP A 172 -15.94 9.57 12.05
C ASP A 172 -14.96 8.76 11.22
N ILE A 173 -15.05 7.42 11.26
CA ILE A 173 -14.20 6.51 10.48
C ILE A 173 -15.08 5.47 9.78
N ARG A 174 -15.23 5.60 8.47
CA ARG A 174 -15.89 4.57 7.65
C ARG A 174 -14.86 3.58 7.16
N ILE A 175 -15.21 2.30 7.25
CA ILE A 175 -14.34 1.21 6.83
C ILE A 175 -15.00 0.48 5.67
N SER A 176 -14.29 0.29 4.58
CA SER A 176 -14.78 -0.47 3.43
C SER A 176 -13.72 -1.36 2.82
N PHE A 177 -14.19 -2.47 2.26
CA PHE A 177 -13.39 -3.39 1.46
C PHE A 177 -13.75 -3.13 0.00
N GLU A 178 -12.81 -2.58 -0.76
CA GLU A 178 -13.02 -2.08 -2.13
C GLU A 178 -12.18 -2.84 -3.15
N ILE A 179 -12.47 -2.67 -4.44
CA ILE A 179 -11.75 -3.34 -5.54
C ILE A 179 -11.49 -2.29 -6.61
N GLY A 180 -10.26 -2.21 -7.12
CA GLY A 180 -9.91 -1.33 -8.23
C GLY A 180 -10.27 0.14 -7.97
N ASP A 181 -10.85 0.80 -8.97
CA ASP A 181 -11.39 2.15 -8.80
C ASP A 181 -12.65 2.15 -7.93
N HIS A 182 -12.59 2.90 -6.82
CA HIS A 182 -13.64 3.00 -5.82
C HIS A 182 -13.97 4.45 -5.44
N GLY A 183 -13.66 5.40 -6.32
CA GLY A 183 -14.24 6.74 -6.28
C GLY A 183 -13.47 7.79 -5.45
N ASP A 184 -12.24 7.49 -5.02
CA ASP A 184 -11.40 8.39 -4.23
C ASP A 184 -10.06 8.77 -4.91
N THR A 185 -9.92 8.48 -6.20
CA THR A 185 -8.74 8.74 -7.06
C THR A 185 -7.49 7.92 -6.74
N GLU A 186 -7.54 7.00 -5.78
CA GLU A 186 -6.45 6.09 -5.42
C GLU A 186 -6.88 4.62 -5.65
N PRO A 187 -7.04 4.18 -6.91
CA PRO A 187 -7.52 2.83 -7.20
C PRO A 187 -6.58 1.75 -6.65
N PHE A 188 -7.16 0.63 -6.20
CA PHE A 188 -6.40 -0.56 -5.86
C PHE A 188 -5.87 -1.28 -7.11
N ASP A 189 -4.78 -2.03 -6.93
CA ASP A 189 -3.99 -2.61 -8.02
C ASP A 189 -4.10 -4.14 -8.12
N GLY A 190 -5.02 -4.73 -7.35
CA GLY A 190 -5.21 -6.17 -7.29
C GLY A 190 -4.16 -6.84 -6.39
N PRO A 191 -4.04 -8.18 -6.44
CA PRO A 191 -3.35 -8.91 -5.38
C PRO A 191 -1.85 -8.59 -5.22
N GLY A 192 -1.43 -8.43 -3.96
CA GLY A 192 -0.05 -8.50 -3.48
C GLY A 192 0.75 -7.19 -3.49
N ASN A 193 0.19 -6.07 -3.93
CA ASN A 193 0.89 -4.78 -3.92
C ASN A 193 0.30 -3.84 -2.85
N VAL A 194 -0.73 -3.06 -3.18
CA VAL A 194 -1.35 -2.12 -2.23
C VAL A 194 -2.46 -2.82 -1.45
N LEU A 195 -2.20 -3.03 -0.16
CA LEU A 195 -3.11 -3.78 0.71
C LEU A 195 -4.31 -2.96 1.20
N GLY A 196 -4.15 -1.64 1.21
CA GLY A 196 -5.12 -0.70 1.76
C GLY A 196 -4.56 0.71 1.81
N HIS A 197 -5.43 1.67 2.13
CA HIS A 197 -5.06 3.04 2.41
C HIS A 197 -6.06 3.68 3.36
N ALA A 198 -5.66 4.78 3.99
CA ALA A 198 -6.53 5.51 4.89
C ALA A 198 -6.32 7.02 4.83
N PHE A 199 -7.42 7.73 5.01
CA PHE A 199 -7.45 9.18 5.02
C PHE A 199 -7.18 9.72 6.42
N PHE A 200 -6.40 10.78 6.49
CA PHE A 200 -6.11 11.46 7.76
C PHE A 200 -7.36 12.16 8.32
N PRO A 201 -7.38 12.54 9.62
CA PRO A 201 -8.56 13.14 10.27
C PRO A 201 -9.15 14.33 9.50
N GLN A 202 -8.31 15.20 8.94
CA GLN A 202 -8.76 16.37 8.17
C GLN A 202 -9.51 16.04 6.87
N TYR A 203 -9.42 14.79 6.40
CA TYR A 203 -10.07 14.29 5.20
C TYR A 203 -11.16 13.26 5.51
N GLY A 204 -11.52 13.08 6.79
CA GLY A 204 -12.62 12.23 7.21
C GLY A 204 -12.21 10.86 7.76
N GLY A 205 -10.93 10.52 7.89
CA GLY A 205 -10.51 9.34 8.66
C GLY A 205 -10.75 7.97 8.03
N ASP A 206 -11.47 7.90 6.91
CA ASP A 206 -11.92 6.64 6.31
C ASP A 206 -10.75 5.72 5.95
N ALA A 207 -10.97 4.41 6.07
CA ALA A 207 -9.98 3.39 5.78
C ALA A 207 -10.54 2.38 4.76
N HIS A 208 -9.81 2.17 3.68
CA HIS A 208 -10.15 1.25 2.61
C HIS A 208 -9.15 0.10 2.57
N PHE A 209 -9.67 -1.11 2.37
CA PHE A 209 -8.88 -2.35 2.28
C PHE A 209 -9.08 -2.96 0.91
N ASP A 210 -8.01 -3.42 0.26
CA ASP A 210 -8.14 -4.06 -1.05
C ASP A 210 -8.76 -5.46 -0.88
N ASN A 211 -9.96 -5.62 -1.42
CA ASN A 211 -10.74 -6.84 -1.33
C ASN A 211 -10.32 -7.91 -2.36
N ASP A 212 -9.38 -7.61 -3.26
CA ASP A 212 -8.70 -8.61 -4.08
C ASP A 212 -7.62 -9.37 -3.30
N GLU A 213 -7.22 -8.89 -2.12
CA GLU A 213 -6.22 -9.55 -1.29
C GLU A 213 -6.74 -10.83 -0.62
N TYR A 214 -5.83 -11.80 -0.49
CA TYR A 214 -6.10 -13.01 0.28
C TYR A 214 -5.96 -12.72 1.79
N TRP A 215 -7.01 -12.14 2.36
CA TRP A 215 -7.07 -11.79 3.78
C TRP A 215 -7.07 -13.04 4.68
N THR A 216 -6.34 -12.97 5.78
CA THR A 216 -6.25 -13.99 6.82
C THR A 216 -6.28 -13.35 8.21
N MET A 217 -6.65 -14.11 9.24
CA MET A 217 -6.65 -13.65 10.64
C MET A 217 -5.61 -14.37 11.52
N LYS A 218 -5.28 -15.61 11.17
CA LYS A 218 -4.40 -16.50 11.97
C LYS A 218 -3.36 -17.25 11.13
N SER A 219 -3.39 -17.08 9.81
CA SER A 219 -2.48 -17.78 8.89
C SER A 219 -1.34 -16.85 8.49
N THR A 220 -0.22 -17.44 8.09
CA THR A 220 0.89 -16.76 7.42
C THR A 220 0.80 -16.85 5.89
N ASP A 221 -0.12 -17.66 5.36
CA ASP A 221 -0.25 -17.94 3.92
C ASP A 221 -1.06 -16.86 3.18
N GLY A 222 -1.07 -15.63 3.67
CA GLY A 222 -1.81 -14.50 3.11
C GLY A 222 -1.64 -13.23 3.94
N VAL A 223 -2.47 -12.23 3.70
CA VAL A 223 -2.33 -10.90 4.31
C VAL A 223 -3.08 -10.85 5.64
N ASN A 224 -2.39 -10.51 6.73
CA ASN A 224 -3.02 -10.46 8.05
C ASN A 224 -3.88 -9.19 8.21
N LEU A 225 -5.21 -9.37 8.30
CA LEU A 225 -6.15 -8.24 8.38
C LEU A 225 -5.92 -7.35 9.61
N PHE A 226 -5.54 -7.92 10.75
CA PHE A 226 -5.28 -7.13 11.95
C PHE A 226 -4.07 -6.23 11.79
N GLN A 227 -2.99 -6.74 11.18
CA GLN A 227 -1.77 -5.96 10.96
C GLN A 227 -2.04 -4.77 10.05
N VAL A 228 -2.68 -5.01 8.89
CA VAL A 228 -3.02 -3.93 7.95
C VAL A 228 -4.00 -2.95 8.59
N ALA A 229 -5.05 -3.44 9.26
CA ALA A 229 -6.03 -2.55 9.89
C ALA A 229 -5.41 -1.68 10.99
N ALA A 230 -4.51 -2.24 11.79
CA ALA A 230 -3.84 -1.47 12.82
C ALA A 230 -2.93 -0.40 12.21
N HIS A 231 -2.27 -0.68 11.07
CA HIS A 231 -1.54 0.32 10.30
C HIS A 231 -2.45 1.42 9.75
N GLU A 232 -3.48 1.06 8.99
CA GLU A 232 -4.38 2.03 8.34
C GLU A 232 -5.10 2.92 9.35
N PHE A 233 -5.52 2.38 10.51
CA PHE A 233 -6.09 3.19 11.57
C PHE A 233 -5.09 4.17 12.17
N GLY A 234 -3.78 3.90 12.11
CA GLY A 234 -2.77 4.90 12.47
C GLY A 234 -2.87 6.15 11.59
N HIS A 235 -3.08 5.98 10.28
CA HIS A 235 -3.35 7.09 9.36
C HIS A 235 -4.68 7.78 9.67
N SER A 236 -5.75 7.02 9.90
CA SER A 236 -7.06 7.55 10.35
C SER A 236 -6.93 8.40 11.61
N LEU A 237 -5.94 8.15 12.45
CA LEU A 237 -5.65 8.88 13.69
C LEU A 237 -4.62 10.00 13.53
N GLY A 238 -4.04 10.17 12.34
CA GLY A 238 -3.16 11.29 12.01
C GLY A 238 -1.67 10.94 11.86
N LEU A 239 -1.27 9.67 11.98
CA LEU A 239 0.13 9.25 11.90
C LEU A 239 0.57 9.08 10.44
N GLU A 240 1.77 9.55 10.11
CA GLU A 240 2.43 9.23 8.84
C GLU A 240 3.26 7.94 8.96
N HIS A 241 3.76 7.46 7.81
CA HIS A 241 4.66 6.31 7.79
C HIS A 241 5.92 6.55 8.62
N SER A 242 6.35 5.48 9.28
CA SER A 242 7.62 5.40 10.01
C SER A 242 8.70 4.84 9.11
N ASN A 243 9.92 5.36 9.23
CA ASN A 243 11.11 4.79 8.58
C ASN A 243 11.79 3.70 9.43
N LYS A 244 11.14 3.23 10.49
CA LYS A 244 11.59 2.13 11.33
C LYS A 244 10.88 0.85 10.89
N PRO A 245 11.60 -0.17 10.35
CA PRO A 245 10.98 -1.38 9.82
C PRO A 245 10.09 -2.13 10.82
N ASP A 246 10.44 -2.13 12.10
CA ASP A 246 9.68 -2.85 13.14
C ASP A 246 8.52 -2.04 13.72
N ALA A 247 8.25 -0.83 13.22
CA ALA A 247 7.13 -0.02 13.67
C ALA A 247 5.85 -0.41 12.96
N ILE A 248 4.72 -0.33 13.67
CA ILE A 248 3.40 -0.59 13.07
C ILE A 248 3.08 0.30 11.86
N MET A 249 3.65 1.52 11.85
CA MET A 249 3.50 2.48 10.74
C MET A 249 4.59 2.33 9.67
N ALA A 250 5.42 1.28 9.69
CA ALA A 250 6.26 0.97 8.55
C ALA A 250 5.37 0.62 7.35
N PRO A 251 5.64 1.16 6.13
CA PRO A 251 4.70 1.00 5.01
C PRO A 251 4.62 -0.42 4.47
N CYS A 252 5.72 -1.18 4.49
CA CYS A 252 5.81 -2.56 4.00
C CYS A 252 5.37 -3.51 5.12
N MET A 253 4.50 -4.46 4.81
CA MET A 253 3.81 -5.31 5.80
C MET A 253 3.83 -6.79 5.48
#